data_AF-A0A6G1HVU8-F1
#
_entry.id   AF-A0A6G1HVU8-F1
#
_cell.length_a   1.000
_cell.length_b   1.000
_cell.length_c   1.000
_cell.angle_alpha   90.00
_cell.angle_beta   90.00
_cell.angle_gamma   90.00
#
_symmetry.space_group_name_H-M   'P 1'
#
loop_
_entity.id
_entity.type
_entity.pdbx_description
1 polymer ?
#
loop_
_entity_poly.entity_id
_entity_poly.type
_entity_poly.pdbx_seq_one_letter_code
_entity_poly.pdbx_strand_id
1 'polypeptide(L)'
;MMQFVRLLDVSRVSSLRSRRLFSTAEIAEARRWVASFSPNTVPRQLCEISFSRSSGPGGQNVNKVNSKATLRLPLGALLPLLPPILHQPIRQSRYYAAKSNALVIQADDSRKQGDNVESCFSRLHEAIVEVAAEAVPGETSVTQARRVKELSTTSGG
;
A
#
# COMPACT_ATOMS: atom_id res chain seq x y z
N MET A 1 -0.12 18.83 20.30
CA MET A 1 1.25 18.85 19.75
C MET A 1 1.45 17.61 18.88
N MET A 2 1.18 17.70 17.59
CA MET A 2 1.66 16.75 16.58
C MET A 2 1.77 17.54 15.27
N GLN A 3 2.99 17.97 14.96
CA GLN A 3 3.30 18.61 13.69
C GLN A 3 3.28 17.54 12.61
N PHE A 4 2.36 17.70 11.65
CA PHE A 4 2.44 17.01 10.36
C PHE A 4 3.69 17.53 9.64
N VAL A 5 4.69 16.67 9.50
CA VAL A 5 5.94 17.00 8.83
C VAL A 5 5.72 16.87 7.32
N ARG A 6 5.89 18.02 6.66
CA ARG A 6 6.08 18.34 5.24
C ARG A 6 6.12 17.16 4.25
N LEU A 7 5.15 17.20 3.34
CA LEU A 7 5.17 16.54 2.03
C LEU A 7 6.25 17.22 1.16
N LEU A 8 7.41 16.58 0.99
CA LEU A 8 8.29 16.89 -0.13
C LEU A 8 7.85 15.98 -1.29
N ASP A 9 7.26 16.59 -2.32
CA ASP A 9 7.07 15.97 -3.62
C ASP A 9 8.45 15.64 -4.21
N VAL A 10 8.84 14.36 -4.16
CA VAL A 10 10.06 13.80 -4.77
C VAL A 10 9.74 13.18 -6.14
N SER A 11 8.56 13.46 -6.68
CA SER A 11 7.94 12.81 -7.84
C SER A 11 8.69 13.06 -9.17
N ARG A 12 9.66 14.00 -9.21
CA ARG A 12 10.43 14.31 -10.43
C ARG A 12 11.83 13.68 -10.52
N VAL A 13 12.40 13.18 -9.42
CA VAL A 13 13.82 12.74 -9.43
C VAL A 13 13.96 11.21 -9.56
N SER A 14 12.93 10.44 -9.23
CA SER A 14 13.00 8.97 -9.20
C SER A 14 13.06 8.34 -10.60
N SER A 15 12.29 8.86 -11.56
CA SER A 15 12.18 8.33 -12.93
C SER A 15 13.52 8.32 -13.70
N LEU A 16 14.42 9.27 -13.41
CA LEU A 16 15.75 9.32 -14.03
C LEU A 16 16.77 8.39 -13.37
N ARG A 17 16.57 8.01 -12.10
CA ARG A 17 17.51 7.12 -11.38
C ARG A 17 17.30 5.66 -11.70
N SER A 18 16.05 5.20 -11.88
CA SER A 18 15.76 3.79 -12.18
C SER A 18 16.30 3.36 -13.55
N ARG A 19 16.30 4.27 -14.54
CA ARG A 19 16.72 4.01 -15.93
C ARG A 19 18.20 3.68 -16.11
N ARG A 20 19.06 3.93 -15.10
CA ARG A 20 20.49 3.55 -15.12
C ARG A 20 20.80 2.28 -14.31
N LEU A 21 19.89 1.82 -13.46
CA LEU A 21 20.14 0.71 -12.53
C LEU A 21 19.54 -0.62 -12.99
N PHE A 22 18.52 -0.58 -13.86
CA PHE A 22 17.85 -1.77 -14.38
C PHE A 22 17.88 -1.78 -15.90
N SER A 23 18.09 -2.96 -16.49
CA SER A 23 18.02 -3.18 -17.93
C SER A 23 16.59 -3.06 -18.45
N THR A 24 16.45 -2.83 -19.77
CA THR A 24 15.15 -2.79 -20.44
C THR A 24 14.35 -4.09 -20.24
N ALA A 25 15.04 -5.24 -20.19
CA ALA A 25 14.41 -6.54 -19.96
C ALA A 25 13.80 -6.64 -18.55
N GLU A 26 14.53 -6.20 -17.52
CA GLU A 26 14.04 -6.16 -16.13
C GLU A 26 12.86 -5.20 -15.97
N ILE A 27 12.91 -4.05 -16.65
CA ILE A 27 11.79 -3.10 -16.67
C ILE A 27 10.56 -3.72 -17.33
N ALA A 28 10.74 -4.45 -18.45
CA ALA A 28 9.65 -5.14 -19.13
C ALA A 28 9.04 -6.27 -18.27
N GLU A 29 9.87 -7.01 -17.54
CA GLU A 29 9.41 -8.02 -16.58
C GLU A 29 8.61 -7.40 -15.43
N ALA A 30 9.12 -6.32 -14.85
CA ALA A 30 8.41 -5.58 -13.81
C ALA A 30 7.04 -5.10 -14.31
N ARG A 31 6.96 -4.60 -15.55
CA ARG A 31 5.66 -4.21 -16.17
C ARG A 31 4.69 -5.38 -16.26
N ARG A 32 5.15 -6.55 -16.71
CA ARG A 32 4.30 -7.77 -16.77
C ARG A 32 3.82 -8.18 -15.38
N TRP A 33 4.69 -8.10 -14.38
CA TRP A 33 4.33 -8.40 -13.00
C TRP A 33 3.27 -7.42 -12.47
N VAL A 34 3.41 -6.11 -12.72
CA VAL A 34 2.41 -5.11 -12.30
C VAL A 34 1.07 -5.38 -12.97
N ALA A 35 1.07 -5.79 -14.24
CA ALA A 35 -0.16 -6.12 -14.98
C ALA A 35 -0.86 -7.38 -14.43
N SER A 36 -0.14 -8.31 -13.82
CA SER A 36 -0.70 -9.50 -13.18
C SER A 36 -0.89 -9.38 -11.66
N PHE A 37 -0.42 -8.29 -11.05
CA PHE A 37 -0.53 -8.05 -9.62
C PHE A 37 -2.00 -7.85 -9.23
N SER A 38 -2.44 -8.59 -8.22
CA SER A 38 -3.81 -8.58 -7.73
C SER A 38 -3.84 -8.61 -6.19
N PRO A 39 -4.98 -8.32 -5.55
CA PRO A 39 -5.10 -8.39 -4.08
C PRO A 39 -4.73 -9.75 -3.48
N ASN A 40 -4.77 -10.83 -4.27
CA ASN A 40 -4.43 -12.19 -3.83
C ASN A 40 -2.96 -12.56 -4.06
N THR A 41 -2.17 -11.70 -4.72
CA THR A 41 -0.75 -11.98 -5.02
C THR A 41 0.10 -12.03 -3.76
N VAL A 42 -0.30 -11.32 -2.69
CA VAL A 42 0.34 -11.45 -1.37
C VAL A 42 -0.45 -12.47 -0.55
N PRO A 43 0.09 -13.67 -0.28
CA PRO A 43 -0.60 -14.66 0.54
C PRO A 43 -0.87 -14.11 1.94
N ARG A 44 -2.11 -14.27 2.42
CA ARG A 44 -2.55 -13.75 3.73
C ARG A 44 -1.74 -14.34 4.89
N GLN A 45 -1.16 -15.53 4.72
CA GLN A 45 -0.34 -16.22 5.71
C GLN A 45 1.00 -15.53 5.98
N LEU A 46 1.46 -14.66 5.07
CA LEU A 46 2.65 -13.83 5.29
C LEU A 46 2.35 -12.59 6.14
N CYS A 47 1.07 -12.30 6.37
CA CYS A 47 0.60 -11.15 7.13
C CYS A 47 0.20 -11.57 8.55
N GLU A 48 0.71 -10.83 9.53
CA GLU A 48 0.27 -10.93 10.92
C GLU A 48 -0.86 -9.92 11.16
N ILE A 49 -1.98 -10.38 11.71
CA ILE A 49 -3.13 -9.53 12.05
C ILE A 49 -3.25 -9.43 13.57
N SER A 50 -3.35 -8.20 14.09
CA SER A 50 -3.64 -7.93 15.49
C SER A 50 -4.77 -6.92 15.63
N PHE A 51 -5.48 -6.98 16.76
CA PHE A 51 -6.60 -6.09 17.04
C PHE A 51 -6.30 -5.17 18.22
N SER A 52 -6.66 -3.90 18.07
CA SER A 52 -6.59 -2.90 19.15
C SER A 52 -7.88 -2.09 19.25
N ARG A 53 -7.99 -1.31 20.33
CA ARG A 53 -9.14 -0.43 20.54
C ARG A 53 -9.14 0.68 19.48
N SER A 54 -10.29 0.93 18.87
CA SER A 54 -10.46 2.03 17.90
C SER A 54 -10.27 3.40 18.54
N SER A 55 -9.72 4.36 17.80
CA SER A 55 -9.44 5.71 18.32
C SER A 55 -10.62 6.64 18.05
N GLY A 56 -11.83 6.28 18.50
CA GLY A 56 -13.00 7.15 18.31
C GLY A 56 -12.85 8.48 19.08
N PRO A 57 -13.32 9.62 18.53
CA PRO A 57 -13.36 10.90 19.23
C PRO A 57 -14.46 10.87 20.31
N GLY A 58 -14.11 11.05 21.58
CA GLY A 58 -15.09 11.23 22.65
C GLY A 58 -14.80 10.39 23.90
N GLY A 59 -14.60 11.09 25.02
CA GLY A 59 -14.29 10.55 26.34
C GLY A 59 -15.44 9.84 27.08
N GLN A 60 -16.50 9.39 26.41
CA GLN A 60 -17.49 8.51 27.00
C GLN A 60 -18.03 7.53 25.95
N ASN A 61 -17.68 6.25 26.07
CA ASN A 61 -18.42 5.11 25.52
C ASN A 61 -17.91 3.82 26.18
N VAL A 62 -18.75 3.22 27.02
CA VAL A 62 -18.41 2.11 27.95
C VAL A 62 -18.21 0.76 27.24
N ASN A 63 -18.47 0.67 25.93
CA ASN A 63 -18.18 -0.53 25.12
C ASN A 63 -17.21 -0.21 23.98
N LYS A 64 -15.95 0.10 24.31
CA LYS A 64 -14.88 0.32 23.33
C LYS A 64 -14.44 -1.02 22.73
N VAL A 65 -15.13 -1.45 21.67
CA VAL A 65 -14.87 -2.68 20.93
C VAL A 65 -13.45 -2.69 20.36
N ASN A 66 -12.76 -3.83 20.48
CA ASN A 66 -11.43 -4.07 19.95
C ASN A 66 -11.46 -4.24 18.42
N SER A 67 -11.99 -3.25 17.68
CA SER A 67 -12.28 -3.43 16.25
C SER A 67 -11.15 -2.99 15.32
N LYS A 68 -10.20 -2.15 15.77
CA LYS A 68 -9.10 -1.68 14.91
C LYS A 68 -8.22 -2.85 14.52
N ALA A 69 -8.09 -3.12 13.23
CA ALA A 69 -7.16 -4.11 12.70
C ALA A 69 -5.81 -3.46 12.43
N THR A 70 -4.73 -4.18 12.73
CA THR A 70 -3.36 -3.85 12.33
C THR A 70 -2.80 -5.04 11.57
N LEU A 71 -2.50 -4.83 10.29
CA LEU A 71 -1.78 -5.76 9.43
C LEU A 71 -0.29 -5.43 9.48
N ARG A 72 0.53 -6.44 9.75
CA ARG A 72 1.98 -6.37 9.70
C ARG A 72 2.50 -7.37 8.66
N LEU A 73 3.27 -6.88 7.71
CA LEU A 73 3.90 -7.70 6.66
C LEU A 73 5.42 -7.46 6.66
N PRO A 74 6.23 -8.40 7.16
CA PRO A 74 7.70 -8.28 7.14
C PRO A 74 8.22 -8.11 5.71
N LEU A 75 9.15 -7.17 5.49
CA LEU A 75 9.74 -6.99 4.16
C LEU A 75 10.50 -8.23 3.69
N GLY A 76 11.10 -9.01 4.60
CA GLY A 76 11.75 -10.27 4.25
C GLY A 76 10.80 -11.29 3.59
N ALA A 77 9.51 -11.27 3.93
CA ALA A 77 8.49 -12.11 3.31
C ALA A 77 7.93 -11.49 2.01
N LEU A 78 7.84 -10.16 1.94
CA LEU A 78 7.30 -9.46 0.78
C LEU A 78 8.27 -9.36 -0.40
N LEU A 79 9.54 -9.03 -0.17
CA LEU A 79 10.51 -8.73 -1.24
C LEU A 79 10.70 -9.88 -2.25
N PRO A 80 10.71 -11.17 -1.87
CA PRO A 80 10.78 -12.28 -2.83
C PRO A 80 9.59 -12.36 -3.80
N LEU A 81 8.45 -11.74 -3.45
CA LEU A 81 7.25 -11.69 -4.30
C LEU A 81 7.25 -10.49 -5.26
N LEU A 82 8.17 -9.53 -5.08
CA LEU A 82 8.22 -8.28 -5.82
C LEU A 82 9.41 -8.26 -6.80
N PRO A 83 9.24 -7.64 -7.99
CA PRO A 83 10.35 -7.30 -8.86
C PRO A 83 11.43 -6.47 -8.14
N PRO A 84 12.74 -6.69 -8.41
CA PRO A 84 13.84 -5.96 -7.76
C PRO A 84 13.72 -4.43 -7.81
N ILE A 85 13.15 -3.89 -8.90
CA ILE A 85 12.90 -2.45 -9.07
C ILE A 85 12.00 -1.86 -7.98
N LEU A 86 11.18 -2.67 -7.30
CA LEU A 86 10.30 -2.23 -6.22
C LEU A 86 10.95 -2.34 -4.83
N HIS A 87 12.10 -3.01 -4.68
CA HIS A 87 12.68 -3.34 -3.38
C HIS A 87 13.12 -2.13 -2.56
N GLN A 88 13.64 -1.10 -3.24
CA GLN A 88 13.99 0.18 -2.59
C GLN A 88 12.77 1.10 -2.48
N PRO A 89 11.97 1.31 -3.53
CA PRO A 89 10.77 2.14 -3.47
C PRO A 89 9.74 1.73 -2.40
N ILE A 90 9.56 0.43 -2.13
CA ILE A 90 8.60 -0.02 -1.10
C ILE A 90 8.96 0.49 0.31
N ARG A 91 10.25 0.78 0.56
CA ARG A 91 10.73 1.36 1.83
C ARG A 91 10.41 2.85 1.97
N GLN A 92 9.98 3.50 0.88
CA GLN A 92 9.51 4.88 0.86
C GLN A 92 8.00 4.96 1.10
N SER A 93 7.29 3.83 1.09
CA SER A 93 5.86 3.78 1.40
C SER A 93 5.59 4.38 2.77
N ARG A 94 4.49 5.14 2.89
CA ARG A 94 3.99 5.67 4.17
C ARG A 94 3.71 4.61 5.22
N TYR A 95 3.53 3.35 4.81
CA TYR A 95 3.27 2.21 5.68
C TYR A 95 4.55 1.52 6.16
N TYR A 96 5.72 1.91 5.68
CA TYR A 96 6.97 1.28 6.08
C TYR A 96 7.39 1.68 7.51
N ALA A 97 7.48 0.68 8.38
CA ALA A 97 7.93 0.82 9.76
C ALA A 97 9.40 0.38 9.89
N ALA A 98 10.32 1.32 9.72
CA ALA A 98 11.77 1.09 9.69
C ALA A 98 12.31 0.26 10.87
N LYS A 99 11.89 0.55 12.11
CA LYS A 99 12.33 -0.17 13.32
C LYS A 99 12.08 -1.67 13.27
N SER A 100 11.04 -2.07 12.54
CA SER A 100 10.56 -3.45 12.51
C SER A 100 10.70 -4.09 11.14
N ASN A 101 11.31 -3.38 10.19
CA ASN A 101 11.53 -3.76 8.79
C ASN A 101 10.29 -4.41 8.14
N ALA A 102 9.13 -3.78 8.29
CA ALA A 102 7.83 -4.31 7.86
C ALA A 102 6.93 -3.20 7.33
N LEU A 103 5.97 -3.55 6.48
CA LEU A 103 4.80 -2.70 6.24
C LEU A 103 3.81 -2.90 7.38
N VAL A 104 3.32 -1.79 7.95
CA VAL A 104 2.32 -1.79 9.02
C VAL A 104 1.16 -0.92 8.58
N ILE A 105 -0.01 -1.53 8.44
CA ILE A 105 -1.23 -0.91 7.94
C ILE A 105 -2.30 -1.06 9.00
N GLN A 106 -3.04 0.01 9.27
CA GLN A 106 -4.12 0.01 10.25
C GLN A 106 -5.42 0.46 9.59
N ALA A 107 -6.52 -0.12 10.05
CA ALA A 107 -7.87 0.30 9.67
C ALA A 107 -8.82 0.18 10.87
N ASP A 108 -9.62 1.21 11.08
CA ASP A 108 -10.72 1.27 12.06
C ASP A 108 -11.98 1.91 11.47
N ASP A 109 -12.18 1.69 10.16
CA ASP A 109 -13.28 2.25 9.37
C ASP A 109 -14.65 1.66 9.77
N SER A 110 -14.66 0.42 10.28
CA SER A 110 -15.86 -0.33 10.66
C SER A 110 -15.85 -0.76 12.13
N ARG A 111 -17.05 -1.07 12.64
CA ARG A 111 -17.25 -1.70 13.95
C ARG A 111 -16.91 -3.20 13.93
N LYS A 112 -16.85 -3.81 12.74
CA LYS A 112 -16.52 -5.23 12.55
C LYS A 112 -15.03 -5.41 12.31
N GLN A 113 -14.40 -6.33 13.04
CA GLN A 113 -12.98 -6.68 12.88
C GLN A 113 -12.68 -7.18 11.46
N GLY A 114 -13.53 -8.05 10.91
CA GLY A 114 -13.35 -8.63 9.58
C GLY A 114 -13.28 -7.56 8.48
N ASP A 115 -14.23 -6.62 8.46
CA ASP A 115 -14.21 -5.49 7.51
C ASP A 115 -12.91 -4.69 7.61
N ASN A 116 -12.40 -4.44 8.82
CA ASN A 116 -11.15 -3.71 9.01
C ASN A 116 -9.92 -4.52 8.56
N VAL A 117 -9.96 -5.86 8.63
CA VAL A 117 -8.93 -6.73 8.05
C VAL A 117 -8.93 -6.58 6.53
N GLU A 118 -10.10 -6.63 5.89
CA GLU A 118 -10.21 -6.42 4.44
C GLU A 118 -9.74 -5.02 4.01
N SER A 119 -10.09 -3.97 4.77
CA SER A 119 -9.55 -2.62 4.56
C SER A 119 -8.01 -2.58 4.59
N CYS A 120 -7.38 -3.34 5.50
CA CYS A 120 -5.92 -3.41 5.55
C CYS A 120 -5.33 -4.06 4.29
N PHE A 121 -5.93 -5.14 3.79
CA PHE A 121 -5.48 -5.81 2.56
C PHE A 121 -5.69 -4.95 1.30
N SER A 122 -6.81 -4.23 1.21
CA SER A 122 -7.04 -3.27 0.13
C SER A 122 -5.98 -2.16 0.11
N ARG A 123 -5.69 -1.57 1.28
CA ARG A 123 -4.64 -0.54 1.44
C ARG A 123 -3.24 -1.08 1.13
N LEU A 124 -2.96 -2.35 1.46
CA LEU A 124 -1.69 -3.00 1.11
C LEU A 124 -1.52 -3.11 -0.40
N HIS A 125 -2.55 -3.60 -1.08
CA HIS A 125 -2.56 -3.72 -2.53
C HIS A 125 -2.36 -2.36 -3.19
N GLU A 126 -3.13 -1.34 -2.78
CA GLU A 126 -3.02 0.03 -3.29
C GLU A 126 -1.61 0.60 -3.10
N ALA A 127 -1.01 0.41 -1.93
CA ALA A 127 0.34 0.89 -1.64
C ALA A 127 1.40 0.28 -2.57
N ILE A 128 1.29 -1.02 -2.86
CA ILE A 128 2.22 -1.70 -3.76
C ILE A 128 2.04 -1.22 -5.20
N VAL A 129 0.79 -1.02 -5.64
CA VAL A 129 0.47 -0.47 -6.97
C VAL A 129 0.98 0.96 -7.13
N GLU A 130 0.78 1.82 -6.13
CA GLU A 130 1.27 3.20 -6.13
C GLU A 130 2.80 3.24 -6.26
N VAL A 131 3.51 2.47 -5.44
CA VAL A 131 4.96 2.34 -5.50
C VAL A 131 5.42 1.83 -6.87
N ALA A 132 4.71 0.86 -7.44
CA ALA A 132 5.05 0.33 -8.76
C ALA A 132 4.82 1.33 -9.89
N ALA A 133 3.75 2.12 -9.83
CA ALA A 133 3.44 3.17 -10.79
C ALA A 133 4.52 4.27 -10.84
N GLU A 134 5.16 4.57 -9.69
CA GLU A 134 6.25 5.53 -9.60
C GLU A 134 7.60 4.93 -10.02
N ALA A 135 7.86 3.68 -9.62
CA ALA A 135 9.15 3.04 -9.79
C ALA A 135 9.38 2.48 -11.19
N VAL A 136 8.33 1.93 -11.82
CA VAL A 136 8.40 1.29 -13.13
C VAL A 136 8.06 2.33 -14.20
N PRO A 137 9.03 2.79 -15.01
CA PRO A 137 8.75 3.77 -16.05
C PRO A 137 7.72 3.21 -17.03
N GLY A 138 6.59 3.89 -17.20
CA GLY A 138 5.59 3.54 -18.20
C GLY A 138 5.95 4.07 -19.60
N GLU A 139 5.33 3.52 -20.65
CA GLU A 139 5.14 4.26 -21.90
C GLU A 139 3.89 5.15 -21.85
N THR A 140 2.86 4.78 -21.07
CA THR A 140 1.78 5.68 -20.63
C THR A 140 1.09 5.05 -19.42
N SER A 141 0.77 5.89 -18.45
CA SER A 141 0.25 5.62 -17.11
C SER A 141 -0.90 4.61 -17.02
N VAL A 142 -0.61 3.42 -16.48
CA VAL A 142 -1.63 2.47 -15.99
C VAL A 142 -2.37 3.03 -14.75
N THR A 143 -1.82 4.07 -14.15
CA THR A 143 -2.37 4.78 -12.98
C THR A 143 -3.61 5.60 -13.31
N GLN A 144 -3.84 5.94 -14.59
CA GLN A 144 -5.00 6.76 -14.98
C GLN A 144 -6.28 5.93 -15.22
N ALA A 145 -6.17 4.64 -15.51
CA ALA A 145 -7.34 3.82 -15.88
C ALA A 145 -8.23 3.41 -14.68
N ARG A 146 -7.67 3.28 -13.47
CA ARG A 146 -8.45 2.81 -12.30
C ARG A 146 -9.23 3.93 -11.62
N ARG A 147 -8.73 5.17 -11.63
CA ARG A 147 -9.42 6.32 -11.02
C ARG A 147 -10.61 6.83 -11.84
N VAL A 148 -10.65 6.54 -13.14
CA VAL A 148 -11.74 6.97 -14.04
C VAL A 148 -12.93 6.00 -14.05
N LYS A 149 -12.77 4.75 -13.59
CA LYS A 149 -13.87 3.76 -13.62
C LYS A 149 -14.80 3.79 -12.39
N GLU A 150 -14.39 4.42 -11.29
CA GLU A 150 -15.22 4.54 -10.08
C GLU A 150 -16.00 5.88 -9.99
N LEU A 151 -15.65 6.89 -10.81
CA LEU A 151 -16.33 8.20 -10.82
C LEU A 151 -17.52 8.28 -11.79
N SER A 152 -17.88 7.20 -12.51
CA SER A 152 -19.02 7.17 -13.44
C SER A 152 -20.24 6.39 -12.95
N THR A 153 -20.25 5.90 -11.70
CA THR A 153 -21.40 5.15 -11.14
C THR A 153 -21.80 5.68 -9.76
N THR A 154 -21.90 7.00 -9.59
CA THR A 154 -22.68 7.61 -8.48
C THR A 154 -23.18 9.00 -8.90
N SER A 155 -24.11 9.04 -9.85
CA SER A 155 -25.02 10.18 -10.03
C SER A 155 -26.23 9.71 -10.86
N GLY A 156 -27.20 9.11 -10.18
CA GLY A 156 -28.47 8.67 -10.75
C GLY A 156 -29.43 8.42 -9.59
N GLY A 157 -30.24 9.43 -9.29
CA GLY A 157 -31.20 9.48 -8.19
C GLY A 157 -31.56 10.91 -7.87
#